data_AF-A0A3Q1FWL8-F1
#
_entry.id   AF-A0A3Q1FWL8-F1
#
_cell.length_a   1.000
_cell.length_b   1.000
_cell.length_c   1.000
_cell.angle_alpha   90.00
_cell.angle_beta   90.00
_cell.angle_gamma   90.00
#
_symmetry.space_group_name_H-M   'P 1'
#
loop_
_entity.id
_entity.type
_entity.pdbx_description
1 polymer ?
#
loop_
_entity_poly.entity_id
_entity_poly.type
_entity_poly.pdbx_seq_one_letter_code
_entity_poly.pdbx_strand_id
1 'polypeptide(L)'
;MFLHVYSHFLILSDCVTGSEYLERVSHFVSTHKHETVALKKPAGALVKIAGLEETIYRGKHDEVNGWGKFYLPEMVNMQVVGVVEGTSCPCDQLVLMTCEDKRLYAYDGEELHLVAPSLKRLFDKEIEYPASKSYYNGEAFDDMSFISKDLQE
;
A
#
# COMPACT_ATOMS: atom_id res chain seq x y z
N MET A 1 6.94 23.94 -8.33
CA MET A 1 8.02 22.98 -8.61
C MET A 1 7.63 21.56 -8.17
N PHE A 2 7.11 21.36 -6.95
CA PHE A 2 6.67 20.05 -6.43
C PHE A 2 5.69 19.24 -7.31
N LEU A 3 4.66 19.87 -7.89
CA LEU A 3 3.65 19.15 -8.71
C LEU A 3 4.19 18.58 -10.04
N HIS A 4 5.25 19.16 -10.62
CA HIS A 4 5.79 18.69 -11.90
C HIS A 4 6.56 17.37 -11.77
N VAL A 5 7.26 17.16 -10.65
CA VAL A 5 8.05 15.94 -10.40
C VAL A 5 7.12 14.74 -10.23
N TYR A 6 6.05 14.89 -9.44
CA TYR A 6 5.04 13.83 -9.28
C TYR A 6 4.25 13.58 -10.57
N SER A 7 3.96 14.62 -11.35
CA SER A 7 3.30 14.47 -12.65
C SER A 7 4.14 13.66 -13.64
N HIS A 8 5.45 13.88 -13.68
CA HIS A 8 6.34 13.13 -14.57
C HIS A 8 6.47 11.67 -14.11
N PHE A 9 6.61 11.43 -12.80
CA PHE A 9 6.59 10.08 -12.24
C PHE A 9 5.31 9.32 -12.58
N LEU A 10 4.13 9.95 -12.43
CA LEU A 10 2.84 9.33 -12.74
C LEU A 10 2.72 8.92 -14.22
N ILE A 11 3.03 9.84 -15.14
CA ILE A 11 2.98 9.58 -16.59
C ILE A 11 3.88 8.40 -16.96
N LEU A 12 5.07 8.37 -16.38
CA LEU A 12 6.04 7.31 -16.59
C LEU A 12 5.66 5.99 -15.90
N SER A 13 4.88 6.02 -14.83
CA SER A 13 4.42 4.82 -14.13
C SER A 13 3.19 4.18 -14.80
N ASP A 14 2.39 4.96 -15.52
CA ASP A 14 1.19 4.46 -16.23
C ASP A 14 1.56 3.54 -17.38
N CYS A 15 2.70 3.77 -18.05
CA CYS A 15 3.13 2.99 -19.22
C CYS A 15 3.90 1.69 -18.90
N VAL A 16 4.20 1.42 -17.62
CA VAL A 16 4.94 0.22 -17.20
C VAL A 16 4.07 -0.71 -16.34
N THR A 17 4.42 -1.99 -16.23
CA THR A 17 3.63 -2.98 -15.46
C THR A 17 4.55 -3.91 -14.68
N GLY A 18 4.01 -4.57 -13.65
CA GLY A 18 4.73 -5.59 -12.88
C GLY A 18 5.95 -5.05 -12.14
N SER A 19 7.08 -5.77 -12.24
CA SER A 19 8.31 -5.45 -11.52
C SER A 19 8.90 -4.08 -11.88
N GLU A 20 8.81 -3.65 -13.14
CA GLU A 20 9.34 -2.33 -13.55
C GLU A 20 8.59 -1.17 -12.86
N TYR A 21 7.28 -1.35 -12.63
CA TYR A 21 6.50 -0.38 -11.87
C TYR A 21 7.01 -0.29 -10.42
N LEU A 22 7.24 -1.45 -9.77
CA LEU A 22 7.72 -1.48 -8.39
C LEU A 22 9.13 -0.90 -8.25
N GLU A 23 10.03 -1.15 -9.19
CA GLU A 23 11.36 -0.54 -9.22
C GLU A 23 11.28 0.99 -9.30
N ARG A 24 10.37 1.53 -10.13
CA ARG A 24 10.14 2.98 -10.21
C ARG A 24 9.58 3.55 -8.92
N VAL A 25 8.63 2.86 -8.28
CA VAL A 25 8.11 3.27 -6.98
C VAL A 25 9.23 3.26 -5.93
N SER A 26 10.05 2.21 -5.88
CA SER A 26 11.19 2.11 -4.97
C SER A 26 12.19 3.25 -5.18
N HIS A 27 12.55 3.54 -6.43
CA HIS A 27 13.41 4.68 -6.77
C HIS A 27 12.78 6.02 -6.36
N PHE A 28 11.48 6.19 -6.60
CA PHE A 28 10.73 7.37 -6.19
C PHE A 28 10.76 7.59 -4.67
N VAL A 29 10.49 6.53 -3.89
CA VAL A 29 10.53 6.56 -2.42
C VAL A 29 11.93 6.88 -1.91
N SER A 30 12.96 6.30 -2.51
CA SER A 30 14.35 6.62 -2.16
C SER A 30 14.72 8.07 -2.48
N THR A 31 14.18 8.63 -3.57
CA THR A 31 14.49 10.00 -4.01
C THR A 31 13.79 11.06 -3.15
N HIS A 32 12.55 10.81 -2.75
CA HIS A 32 11.70 11.76 -2.01
C HIS A 32 11.57 11.38 -0.54
N LYS A 33 12.53 10.61 -0.04
CA LYS A 33 12.54 10.10 1.33
C LYS A 33 12.44 11.23 2.34
N HIS A 34 11.62 11.05 3.37
CA HIS A 34 11.33 12.04 4.42
C HIS A 34 10.51 13.26 3.97
N GLU A 35 10.16 13.38 2.69
CA GLU A 35 9.16 14.37 2.28
C GLU A 35 7.81 14.05 2.90
N THR A 36 7.07 15.11 3.25
CA THR A 36 5.75 14.97 3.87
C THR A 36 4.71 15.63 2.99
N VAL A 37 3.63 14.91 2.71
CA VAL A 37 2.50 15.33 1.91
C VAL A 37 1.28 15.47 2.83
N ALA A 38 0.82 16.71 3.02
CA ALA A 38 -0.41 16.95 3.76
C ALA A 38 -1.63 16.52 2.93
N LEU A 39 -2.48 15.68 3.51
CA LEU A 39 -3.70 15.18 2.88
C LEU A 39 -4.81 16.23 3.00
N LYS A 40 -5.60 16.35 1.94
CA LYS A 40 -6.89 17.07 1.95
C LYS A 40 -7.98 16.20 2.56
N LYS A 41 -7.89 14.89 2.35
CA LYS A 41 -8.82 13.86 2.85
C LYS A 41 -8.05 12.60 3.27
N PRO A 42 -8.18 12.14 4.52
CA PRO A 42 -8.79 12.85 5.67
C PRO A 42 -8.02 14.13 6.03
N ALA A 43 -8.73 15.15 6.52
CA ALA A 43 -8.12 16.44 6.85
C ALA A 43 -7.26 16.33 8.11
N GLY A 44 -6.05 16.90 8.08
CA GLY A 44 -5.10 16.84 9.19
C GLY A 44 -4.16 15.64 9.15
N ALA A 45 -4.41 14.66 8.28
CA ALA A 45 -3.50 13.55 8.06
C ALA A 45 -2.30 13.97 7.18
N LEU A 46 -1.15 13.37 7.45
CA LEU A 46 0.10 13.60 6.75
C LEU A 46 0.60 12.25 6.24
N VAL A 47 1.12 12.23 5.02
CA VAL A 47 1.85 11.07 4.49
C VAL A 47 3.32 11.42 4.44
N LYS A 48 4.12 10.68 5.17
CA LYS A 48 5.58 10.79 5.13
C LYS A 48 6.13 9.71 4.21
N ILE A 49 6.79 10.12 3.13
CA ILE A 49 7.42 9.20 2.19
C ILE A 49 8.59 8.50 2.90
N ALA A 50 8.53 7.17 2.92
CA ALA A 50 9.40 6.32 3.73
C ALA A 50 9.45 4.93 3.10
N GLY A 51 10.64 4.32 3.08
CA GLY A 51 10.78 2.91 2.74
C GLY A 51 10.52 2.03 3.95
N LEU A 52 10.63 0.71 3.77
CA LEU A 52 10.47 -0.28 4.85
C LEU A 52 11.38 0.03 6.05
N GLU A 53 12.62 0.41 5.79
CA GLU A 53 13.61 0.69 6.84
C GLU A 53 13.25 1.90 7.72
N GLU A 54 12.32 2.74 7.29
CA GLU A 54 11.87 3.91 8.05
C GLU A 54 10.59 3.65 8.85
N THR A 55 10.07 2.42 8.78
CA THR A 55 8.90 1.99 9.53
C THR A 55 9.27 1.24 10.80
N ILE A 56 8.28 0.97 11.66
CA ILE A 56 8.40 0.05 12.80
C ILE A 56 8.68 -1.40 12.38
N TYR A 57 8.55 -1.71 11.07
CA TYR A 57 8.84 -3.01 10.45
C TYR A 57 10.24 -3.09 9.85
N ARG A 58 11.15 -2.18 10.21
CA ARG A 58 12.56 -2.21 9.79
C ARG A 58 13.17 -3.62 9.94
N GLY A 59 13.80 -4.11 8.88
CA GLY A 59 14.41 -5.44 8.85
C GLY A 59 13.42 -6.62 8.81
N LYS A 60 12.10 -6.37 8.86
CA LYS A 60 11.06 -7.40 8.79
C LYS A 60 10.53 -7.59 7.36
N HIS A 61 11.44 -7.87 6.44
CA HIS A 61 11.10 -8.08 5.03
C HIS A 61 10.10 -9.24 4.83
N ASP A 62 10.19 -10.29 5.65
CA ASP A 62 9.28 -11.43 5.58
C ASP A 62 7.84 -11.06 5.97
N GLU A 63 7.65 -10.09 6.87
CA GLU A 63 6.33 -9.63 7.29
C GLU A 63 5.64 -8.86 6.14
N VAL A 64 6.38 -7.97 5.47
CA VAL A 64 5.89 -7.24 4.29
C VAL A 64 5.59 -8.17 3.12
N ASN A 65 6.45 -9.17 2.91
CA ASN A 65 6.22 -10.23 1.94
C ASN A 65 4.97 -11.06 2.29
N GLY A 66 4.70 -11.25 3.59
CA GLY A 66 3.49 -11.90 4.08
C GLY A 66 2.22 -11.13 3.72
N TRP A 67 2.22 -9.80 3.80
CA TRP A 67 1.06 -8.98 3.43
C TRP A 67 0.64 -9.20 1.96
N GLY A 68 1.61 -9.33 1.06
CA GLY A 68 1.36 -9.63 -0.36
C GLY A 68 0.87 -11.05 -0.64
N LYS A 69 0.99 -11.98 0.31
CA LYS A 69 0.67 -13.41 0.12
C LYS A 69 -0.57 -13.89 0.87
N PHE A 70 -0.83 -13.31 2.04
CA PHE A 70 -1.82 -13.85 2.98
C PHE A 70 -3.08 -12.98 3.08
N TYR A 71 -3.03 -11.74 2.63
CA TYR A 71 -4.15 -10.80 2.72
C TYR A 71 -4.87 -10.63 1.38
N LEU A 72 -4.11 -10.57 0.28
CA LEU A 72 -4.71 -10.41 -1.05
C LEU A 72 -5.01 -11.75 -1.71
N PRO A 73 -6.09 -11.84 -2.53
CA PRO A 73 -6.44 -13.07 -3.25
C PRO A 73 -5.35 -13.59 -4.19
N GLU A 74 -4.55 -12.68 -4.75
CA GLU A 74 -3.40 -13.00 -5.61
C GLU A 74 -2.10 -12.70 -4.87
N MET A 75 -1.10 -13.56 -5.03
CA MET A 75 0.23 -13.32 -4.49
C MET A 75 0.90 -12.17 -5.25
N VAL A 76 1.20 -11.08 -4.55
CA VAL A 76 1.81 -9.87 -5.10
C VAL A 76 3.04 -9.45 -4.31
N ASN A 77 3.89 -8.62 -4.90
CA ASN A 77 5.02 -8.01 -4.19
C ASN A 77 4.64 -6.63 -3.69
N MET A 78 4.60 -6.49 -2.36
CA MET A 78 4.31 -5.21 -1.71
C MET A 78 5.56 -4.32 -1.68
N GLN A 79 5.39 -3.07 -2.10
CA GLN A 79 6.39 -2.01 -2.01
C GLN A 79 5.88 -0.91 -1.08
N VAL A 80 6.60 -0.69 0.02
CA VAL A 80 6.31 0.41 0.96
C VAL A 80 6.55 1.75 0.27
N VAL A 81 5.57 2.65 0.39
CA VAL A 81 5.58 4.02 -0.17
C VAL A 81 5.76 5.06 0.93
N GLY A 82 5.24 4.79 2.12
CA GLY A 82 5.35 5.72 3.24
C GLY A 82 4.53 5.30 4.44
N VAL A 83 4.34 6.26 5.34
CA VAL A 83 3.55 6.09 6.57
C VAL A 83 2.58 7.24 6.70
N VAL A 84 1.38 6.96 7.19
CA VAL A 84 0.37 7.98 7.48
C VAL A 84 0.44 8.34 8.95
N GLU A 85 0.49 9.64 9.23
CA GLU A 85 0.45 10.23 10.56
C GLU A 85 -0.80 11.12 10.68
N GLY A 86 -1.28 11.34 11.89
CA GLY A 86 -2.43 12.22 12.14
C GLY A 86 -3.80 11.63 11.76
N THR A 87 -3.90 10.30 11.64
CA THR A 87 -5.19 9.60 11.56
C THR A 87 -5.67 9.22 12.97
N SER A 88 -6.97 8.90 13.10
CA SER A 88 -7.55 8.37 14.35
C SER A 88 -7.28 6.87 14.54
N CYS A 89 -6.29 6.29 13.83
CA CYS A 89 -5.95 4.88 13.97
C CYS A 89 -5.38 4.64 15.38
N PRO A 90 -5.85 3.63 16.12
CA PRO A 90 -5.25 3.24 17.40
C PRO A 90 -3.89 2.54 17.23
N CYS A 91 -3.45 2.31 15.99
CA CYS A 91 -2.21 1.65 15.64
C CYS A 91 -0.98 2.54 15.80
N ASP A 92 0.17 1.93 16.09
CA ASP A 92 1.45 2.64 16.23
C ASP A 92 1.89 3.33 14.93
N GLN A 93 1.62 2.69 13.77
CA GLN A 93 1.96 3.24 12.47
C GLN A 93 1.10 2.64 11.35
N LEU A 94 0.42 3.50 10.58
CA LEU A 94 -0.31 3.11 9.37
C LEU A 94 0.64 3.11 8.16
N VAL A 95 0.99 1.94 7.65
CA VAL A 95 1.99 1.78 6.58
C VAL A 95 1.31 1.79 5.21
N LEU A 96 1.70 2.73 4.36
CA LEU A 96 1.24 2.87 2.98
C LEU A 96 2.12 2.05 2.05
N MET A 97 1.50 1.24 1.19
CA MET A 97 2.17 0.38 0.22
C MET A 97 1.39 0.27 -1.08
N THR A 98 2.07 -0.21 -2.12
CA THR A 98 1.49 -0.51 -3.44
C THR A 98 2.01 -1.87 -3.91
N CYS A 99 1.36 -2.47 -4.89
CA CYS A 99 1.85 -3.67 -5.57
C CYS A 99 1.70 -3.54 -7.09
N GLU A 100 1.90 -4.63 -7.82
CA GLU A 100 1.89 -4.66 -9.29
C GLU A 100 0.56 -4.18 -9.90
N ASP A 101 -0.54 -4.24 -9.15
CA ASP A 101 -1.86 -3.74 -9.56
C ASP A 101 -1.98 -2.20 -9.53
N LYS A 102 -0.93 -1.51 -9.07
CA LYS A 102 -0.79 -0.06 -8.90
C LYS A 102 -1.75 0.59 -7.90
N ARG A 103 -2.53 -0.21 -7.16
CA ARG A 103 -3.44 0.27 -6.12
C ARG A 103 -2.67 0.57 -4.85
N LEU A 104 -3.29 1.38 -4.01
CA LEU A 104 -2.67 1.84 -2.77
C LEU A 104 -3.37 1.20 -1.59
N TYR A 105 -2.57 0.54 -0.76
CA TYR A 105 -3.00 -0.18 0.42
C TYR A 105 -2.40 0.46 1.68
N ALA A 106 -3.14 0.42 2.79
CA ALA A 106 -2.66 0.85 4.09
C ALA A 106 -2.79 -0.29 5.10
N TYR A 107 -1.69 -0.66 5.73
CA TYR A 107 -1.68 -1.67 6.79
C TYR A 107 -1.72 -1.02 8.16
N ASP A 108 -2.73 -1.34 8.95
CA ASP A 108 -2.96 -0.75 10.27
C ASP A 108 -2.43 -1.60 11.43
N GLY A 109 -1.72 -2.69 11.14
CA GLY A 109 -1.22 -3.62 12.16
C GLY A 109 -2.02 -4.92 12.25
N GLU A 110 -3.26 -4.93 11.75
CA GLU A 110 -4.13 -6.10 11.76
C GLU A 110 -4.72 -6.40 10.36
N GLU A 111 -5.17 -5.37 9.64
CA GLU A 111 -5.83 -5.47 8.35
C GLU A 111 -5.13 -4.65 7.27
N LEU A 112 -5.31 -5.07 6.02
CA LEU A 112 -4.84 -4.36 4.83
C LEU A 112 -6.01 -3.61 4.18
N HIS A 113 -5.98 -2.29 4.19
CA HIS A 113 -7.05 -1.42 3.71
C HIS A 113 -6.76 -0.93 2.29
N LEU A 114 -7.70 -1.10 1.35
CA LEU A 114 -7.58 -0.48 0.02
C LEU A 114 -7.97 1.00 0.11
N VAL A 115 -6.97 1.87 0.27
CA VAL A 115 -7.17 3.30 0.53
C VAL A 115 -7.21 4.16 -0.72
N ALA A 116 -6.72 3.67 -1.86
CA ALA A 116 -6.93 4.33 -3.14
C ALA A 116 -6.77 3.37 -4.33
N PRO A 117 -7.47 3.64 -5.45
CA PRO A 117 -7.32 2.87 -6.67
C PRO A 117 -5.98 3.08 -7.37
N SER A 118 -5.22 4.14 -7.04
CA SER A 118 -3.88 4.37 -7.57
C SER A 118 -3.08 5.40 -6.77
N LEU A 119 -1.74 5.38 -6.93
CA LEU A 119 -0.85 6.42 -6.37
C LEU A 119 -1.22 7.84 -6.82
N LYS A 120 -1.90 8.00 -7.95
CA LYS A 120 -2.35 9.33 -8.40
C LYS A 120 -3.21 10.03 -7.34
N ARG A 121 -4.09 9.29 -6.67
CA ARG A 121 -4.95 9.84 -5.61
C ARG A 121 -4.13 10.34 -4.42
N LEU A 122 -3.04 9.65 -4.08
CA LEU A 122 -2.10 10.10 -3.07
C LEU A 122 -1.50 11.48 -3.42
N PHE A 123 -1.12 11.69 -4.68
CA PHE A 123 -0.61 12.98 -5.15
C PHE A 123 -1.69 14.07 -5.28
N ASP A 124 -2.94 13.67 -5.52
CA ASP A 124 -4.11 14.54 -5.40
C ASP A 124 -4.43 14.89 -3.93
N LYS A 125 -3.67 14.31 -2.98
CA LYS A 125 -3.76 14.46 -1.52
C LYS A 125 -5.02 13.84 -0.94
N GLU A 126 -5.49 12.75 -1.54
CA GLU A 126 -6.70 12.03 -1.14
C GLU A 126 -6.39 10.56 -0.92
N ILE A 127 -6.69 10.06 0.28
CA ILE A 127 -6.81 8.64 0.58
C ILE A 127 -8.15 8.38 1.29
N GLU A 128 -8.69 7.19 1.12
CA GLU A 128 -9.90 6.73 1.78
C GLU A 128 -9.51 5.96 3.05
N TYR A 129 -9.60 6.63 4.20
CA TYR A 129 -9.36 5.98 5.50
C TYR A 129 -10.35 6.51 6.55
N PRO A 130 -11.12 5.64 7.24
CA PRO A 130 -11.15 4.18 7.09
C PRO A 130 -11.65 3.76 5.69
N ALA A 131 -11.08 2.70 5.13
CA ALA A 131 -11.40 2.26 3.77
C ALA A 131 -12.73 1.50 3.72
N SER A 132 -13.46 1.63 2.62
CA SER A 132 -14.65 0.80 2.37
C SER A 132 -14.34 -0.68 2.14
N LYS A 133 -13.10 -0.99 1.74
CA LYS A 133 -12.61 -2.36 1.52
C LYS A 133 -11.34 -2.60 2.33
N SER A 134 -11.39 -3.56 3.23
CA SER A 134 -10.24 -4.12 3.92
C SER A 134 -10.09 -5.60 3.60
N TYR A 135 -8.90 -6.11 3.86
CA TYR A 135 -8.54 -7.51 3.74
C TYR A 135 -7.98 -7.99 5.07
N TYR A 136 -8.39 -9.17 5.52
CA TYR A 136 -7.92 -9.75 6.77
C TYR A 136 -6.87 -10.85 6.53
N ASN A 137 -6.07 -11.15 7.56
CA ASN A 137 -5.04 -12.16 7.45
C ASN A 137 -5.66 -13.55 7.23
N GLY A 138 -5.35 -14.20 6.10
CA GLY A 138 -5.88 -15.50 5.74
C GLY A 138 -7.04 -15.46 4.75
N GLU A 139 -7.53 -14.28 4.36
CA GLU A 139 -8.59 -14.12 3.36
C GLU A 139 -8.22 -14.77 2.01
N ALA A 140 -6.93 -14.78 1.67
CA ALA A 140 -6.41 -15.44 0.47
C ALA A 140 -6.73 -16.95 0.39
N PHE A 141 -7.13 -17.58 1.50
CA PHE A 141 -7.42 -19.02 1.58
C PHE A 141 -8.92 -19.34 1.63
N ASP A 142 -9.81 -18.35 1.65
CA ASP A 142 -11.26 -18.59 1.72
C ASP A 142 -11.76 -19.44 0.53
N ASP A 143 -11.18 -19.23 -0.64
CA ASP A 143 -11.51 -19.97 -1.87
C ASP A 143 -11.01 -21.45 -1.84
N MET A 144 -10.11 -21.82 -0.93
CA MET A 144 -9.68 -23.23 -0.80
C MET A 144 -10.71 -24.14 -0.12
N SER A 145 -11.76 -23.57 0.46
CA SER A 145 -12.77 -24.33 1.22
C SER A 145 -13.77 -25.12 0.35
N PHE A 146 -13.78 -24.95 -0.98
CA PHE A 146 -14.77 -25.57 -1.87
C PHE A 146 -14.39 -26.95 -2.45
N ILE A 147 -13.18 -27.47 -2.26
CA ILE A 147 -12.75 -28.74 -2.92
C ILE A 147 -13.04 -30.00 -2.07
N SER A 148 -13.59 -29.88 -0.85
CA SER A 148 -13.74 -31.03 0.06
C SER A 148 -15.15 -31.62 0.20
N LYS A 149 -16.14 -31.22 -0.63
CA LYS A 149 -17.53 -31.72 -0.50
C LYS A 149 -18.01 -32.72 -1.57
N ASP A 150 -17.25 -33.00 -2.63
CA ASP A 150 -17.69 -33.91 -3.72
C ASP A 150 -17.15 -35.35 -3.62
N LEU A 151 -16.86 -35.87 -2.42
CA LEU A 151 -16.37 -37.25 -2.22
C LEU A 151 -17.15 -38.02 -1.14
N GLN A 152 -18.46 -37.77 -1.04
CA GLN A 152 -19.40 -38.69 -0.39
C GLN A 152 -20.75 -38.72 -1.14
N GLU A 153 -20.79 -39.43 -2.27
CA GLU A 153 -22.00 -40.12 -2.74
C GLU A 153 -21.66 -41.57 -3.09
#